data_AF-A0A1V5JMG2-F1
#
_entry.id   AF-A0A1V5JMG2-F1
#
_cell.length_a   1.000
_cell.length_b   1.000
_cell.length_c   1.000
_cell.angle_alpha   90.00
_cell.angle_beta   90.00
_cell.angle_gamma   90.00
#
_symmetry.space_group_name_H-M   'P 1'
#
loop_
_entity.id
_entity.type
_entity.pdbx_description
1 polymer ?
#
loop_
_entity_poly.entity_id
_entity_poly.type
_entity_poly.pdbx_seq_one_letter_code
_entity_poly.pdbx_strand_id
1 'polypeptide(L)'
;MSSTLMNDLQEFSSDLSKGQRLYIAGAMEYQPDKTQYPDANSTMRLTYGKVLDYYPYDAVHYNWITTLDGVVQKYKKGDYEYDLPQRLIDLNEKREYGRYGSPDGYMPVCFITNNDITGGNSGSPVINGNGELIGLAFDGNWEAMTGNIAFEPDLQRCISVDIRYVLWVIDIYSGAGYLLDEMDIRQ
;
A
#
# COMPACT_ATOMS: atom_id res chain seq x y z
N MET A 1 21.85 31.92 -9.11
CA MET A 1 20.62 32.69 -9.35
C MET A 1 19.60 32.31 -8.28
N SER A 2 19.69 32.90 -7.08
CA SER A 2 18.50 32.98 -6.21
C SER A 2 17.73 34.18 -6.74
N SER A 3 16.56 33.93 -7.33
CA SER A 3 15.73 34.98 -7.93
C SER A 3 15.18 35.89 -6.83
N THR A 4 14.96 37.17 -7.13
CA THR A 4 14.26 38.13 -6.26
C THR A 4 12.99 37.52 -5.64
N LEU A 5 12.28 36.68 -6.40
CA LEU A 5 11.12 35.90 -5.95
C LEU A 5 11.39 35.01 -4.72
N MET A 6 12.54 34.33 -4.62
CA MET A 6 12.85 33.50 -3.44
C MET A 6 13.00 34.35 -2.18
N ASN A 7 13.64 35.52 -2.29
CA ASN A 7 13.81 36.42 -1.16
C ASN A 7 12.47 37.01 -0.73
N ASP A 8 11.62 37.41 -1.69
CA ASP A 8 10.28 37.94 -1.42
C ASP A 8 9.39 36.89 -0.73
N LEU A 9 9.45 35.63 -1.15
CA LEU A 9 8.70 34.53 -0.53
C LEU A 9 9.22 34.15 0.86
N GLN A 10 10.51 34.39 1.14
CA GLN A 10 11.12 34.04 2.41
C GLN A 10 10.55 34.87 3.57
N GLU A 11 10.21 36.14 3.32
CA GLU A 11 9.58 37.01 4.32
C GLU A 11 8.23 36.43 4.79
N PHE A 12 7.39 35.95 3.87
CA PHE A 12 6.10 35.32 4.22
C PHE A 12 6.26 33.93 4.85
N SER A 13 7.33 33.21 4.53
CA SER A 13 7.55 31.84 5.01
C SER A 13 7.78 31.78 6.52
N SER A 14 8.46 32.77 7.09
CA SER A 14 8.71 32.85 8.54
C SER A 14 7.41 33.07 9.32
N ASP A 15 6.57 34.01 8.87
CA ASP A 15 5.30 34.31 9.52
C ASP A 15 4.32 33.13 9.40
N LEU A 16 4.27 32.47 8.23
CA LEU A 16 3.48 31.26 8.03
C LEU A 16 3.91 30.14 8.99
N SER A 17 5.22 29.87 9.10
CA SER A 17 5.75 28.82 9.97
C SER A 17 5.43 29.10 11.45
N LYS A 18 5.54 30.35 11.88
CA LYS A 18 5.15 30.77 13.23
C LYS A 18 3.65 30.59 13.46
N GLY A 19 2.82 30.99 12.49
CA GLY A 19 1.37 30.84 12.53
C GLY A 19 0.94 29.38 12.62
N GLN A 20 1.49 28.51 11.78
CA GLN A 20 1.23 27.06 11.79
C GLN A 20 1.58 26.43 13.14
N ARG A 21 2.74 26.77 13.72
CA ARG A 21 3.13 26.28 15.04
C ARG A 21 2.15 26.69 16.13
N LEU A 22 1.72 27.96 16.14
CA LEU A 22 0.74 28.45 17.12
C LEU A 22 -0.65 27.83 16.92
N TYR A 23 -1.05 27.63 15.67
CA TYR A 23 -2.31 26.98 15.32
C TYR A 23 -2.36 25.54 15.83
N ILE A 24 -1.32 24.74 15.56
CA ILE A 24 -1.23 23.36 16.04
C ILE A 24 -1.26 23.33 17.57
N ALA A 25 -0.50 24.21 18.24
CA ALA A 25 -0.51 24.31 19.70
C ALA A 25 -1.92 24.60 20.25
N GLY A 26 -2.62 25.59 19.69
CA GLY A 26 -3.99 25.92 20.08
C GLY A 26 -4.99 24.80 19.78
N ALA A 27 -4.84 24.09 18.66
CA ALA A 27 -5.69 22.96 18.31
C ALA A 27 -5.52 21.78 19.27
N MET A 28 -4.28 21.52 19.72
CA MET A 28 -3.99 20.51 20.74
C MET A 28 -4.56 20.89 22.11
N GLU A 29 -4.46 22.16 22.51
CA GLU A 29 -5.06 22.67 23.76
C GLU A 29 -6.59 22.65 23.73
N TYR A 30 -7.19 22.93 22.57
CA TYR A 30 -8.65 22.92 22.39
C TYR A 30 -9.24 21.51 22.39
N GLN A 31 -8.50 20.50 21.91
CA GLN A 31 -8.94 19.10 21.84
C GLN A 31 -7.95 18.15 22.54
N PRO A 32 -7.80 18.24 23.87
CA PRO A 32 -6.79 17.48 24.60
C PRO A 32 -7.02 15.96 24.56
N ASP A 33 -8.27 15.52 24.42
CA ASP A 33 -8.64 14.10 24.40
C ASP A 33 -8.55 13.49 22.99
N LYS A 34 -8.41 14.32 21.94
CA LYS A 34 -8.28 13.82 20.57
C LYS A 34 -6.85 13.34 20.36
N THR A 35 -6.69 12.07 19.97
CA THR A 35 -5.39 11.57 19.53
C THR A 35 -4.98 12.28 18.25
N GLN A 36 -4.03 13.20 18.35
CA GLN A 36 -3.40 13.86 17.22
C GLN A 36 -2.04 13.21 16.93
N TYR A 37 -1.73 13.01 15.65
CA TYR A 37 -0.42 12.53 15.21
C TYR A 37 0.27 13.63 14.39
N PRO A 38 1.60 13.76 14.48
CA PRO A 38 2.33 14.78 13.74
C PRO A 38 2.35 14.45 12.25
N ASP A 39 2.42 15.49 11.41
CA ASP A 39 2.63 15.33 9.97
C ASP A 39 3.85 14.45 9.66
N ALA A 40 3.78 13.69 8.57
CA ALA A 40 4.91 12.90 8.09
C ALA A 40 6.09 13.82 7.73
N ASN A 41 7.29 13.45 8.17
CA ASN A 41 8.51 14.24 7.99
C ASN A 41 9.73 13.35 7.73
N SER A 42 9.53 12.26 6.98
CA SER A 42 10.57 11.27 6.66
C SER A 42 11.20 10.60 7.89
N THR A 43 10.42 10.43 8.96
CA THR A 43 10.80 9.66 10.14
C THR A 43 9.95 8.38 10.23
N MET A 44 10.44 7.39 10.99
CA MET A 44 9.70 6.13 11.19
C MET A 44 8.37 6.39 11.90
N ARG A 45 7.29 5.81 11.37
CA ARG A 45 5.93 5.86 11.93
C ARG A 45 5.31 4.47 11.95
N LEU A 46 4.23 4.32 12.71
CA LEU A 46 3.38 3.14 12.73
C LEU A 46 1.94 3.58 12.42
N THR A 47 1.29 2.86 11.53
CA THR A 47 -0.14 2.97 11.22
C THR A 47 -0.75 1.58 11.36
N TYR A 48 -2.01 1.48 11.76
CA TYR A 48 -2.69 0.20 11.95
C TYR A 48 -4.11 0.27 11.40
N GLY A 49 -4.61 -0.88 10.96
CA GLY A 49 -5.88 -0.98 10.27
C GLY A 49 -6.34 -2.43 10.18
N LYS A 50 -7.28 -2.67 9.27
CA LYS A 50 -7.81 -4.00 8.96
C LYS A 50 -7.70 -4.22 7.45
N VAL A 51 -7.77 -5.48 7.04
CA VAL A 51 -8.08 -5.84 5.65
C VAL A 51 -9.58 -5.67 5.46
N LEU A 52 -9.98 -4.85 4.49
CA LEU A 52 -11.39 -4.56 4.20
C LEU A 52 -11.56 -4.03 2.77
N ASP A 53 -12.76 -4.24 2.26
CA ASP A 53 -13.23 -3.79 0.95
C ASP A 53 -13.64 -2.31 0.99
N TYR A 54 -14.12 -1.79 -0.14
CA TYR A 54 -14.74 -0.46 -0.20
C TYR A 54 -15.71 -0.28 -1.36
N TYR A 55 -16.49 0.79 -1.29
CA TYR A 55 -17.50 1.18 -2.28
C TYR A 55 -17.12 2.55 -2.84
N PRO A 56 -16.50 2.63 -4.01
CA PRO A 56 -16.03 3.90 -4.56
C PRO A 56 -17.20 4.83 -4.97
N TYR A 57 -18.33 4.25 -5.36
CA TYR A 57 -19.55 4.96 -5.77
C TYR A 57 -20.74 3.99 -5.79
N ASP A 58 -21.94 4.50 -6.08
CA ASP A 58 -23.19 3.74 -6.04
C ASP A 58 -23.12 2.43 -6.85
N ALA A 59 -23.64 1.36 -6.24
CA ALA A 59 -23.71 0.00 -6.79
C ALA A 59 -22.37 -0.65 -7.22
N VAL A 60 -21.22 -0.05 -6.92
CA VAL A 60 -19.90 -0.64 -7.21
C VAL A 60 -19.17 -1.00 -5.94
N HIS A 61 -18.64 -2.22 -5.92
CA HIS A 61 -17.93 -2.80 -4.79
C HIS A 61 -16.58 -3.33 -5.24
N TYR A 62 -15.51 -2.86 -4.61
CA TYR A 62 -14.18 -3.40 -4.81
C TYR A 62 -13.81 -4.28 -3.62
N ASN A 63 -13.68 -5.57 -3.91
CA ASN A 63 -13.28 -6.57 -2.92
C ASN A 63 -11.85 -6.30 -2.42
N TRP A 64 -11.54 -6.79 -1.22
CA TRP A 64 -10.28 -6.54 -0.53
C TRP A 64 -9.07 -7.27 -1.13
N ILE A 65 -9.28 -8.20 -2.07
CA ILE A 65 -8.26 -9.07 -2.64
C ILE A 65 -8.34 -9.13 -4.17
N THR A 66 -7.19 -9.23 -4.82
CA THR A 66 -7.04 -9.55 -6.24
C THR A 66 -6.32 -10.87 -6.43
N THR A 67 -6.48 -11.48 -7.61
CA THR A 67 -5.94 -12.81 -7.91
C THR A 67 -5.16 -12.82 -9.22
N LEU A 68 -4.38 -13.88 -9.44
CA LEU A 68 -3.61 -14.07 -10.67
C LEU A 68 -4.52 -14.23 -11.90
N ASP A 69 -5.75 -14.71 -11.72
CA ASP A 69 -6.77 -14.68 -12.77
C ASP A 69 -7.08 -13.24 -13.22
N GLY A 70 -7.14 -12.29 -12.28
CA GLY A 70 -7.30 -10.87 -12.60
C GLY A 70 -6.11 -10.27 -13.37
N VAL A 71 -4.90 -10.79 -13.16
CA VAL A 71 -3.72 -10.41 -13.95
C VAL A 71 -3.87 -10.93 -15.38
N VAL A 72 -4.24 -12.20 -15.55
CA VAL A 72 -4.45 -12.81 -16.88
C VAL A 72 -5.63 -12.20 -17.62
N GLN A 73 -6.69 -11.78 -16.93
CA GLN A 73 -7.82 -11.05 -17.53
C GLN A 73 -7.41 -9.72 -18.14
N LYS A 74 -6.36 -9.08 -17.63
CA LYS A 74 -5.82 -7.81 -18.16
C LYS A 74 -4.83 -8.02 -19.30
N TYR A 75 -4.38 -9.25 -19.54
CA TYR A 75 -3.35 -9.57 -20.52
C TYR A 75 -3.67 -9.06 -21.93
N LYS A 76 -2.70 -8.37 -22.54
CA LYS A 76 -2.73 -7.94 -23.94
C LYS A 76 -1.36 -8.18 -24.59
N LYS A 77 -1.29 -9.15 -25.50
CA LYS A 77 -0.04 -9.53 -26.17
C LYS A 77 0.64 -8.34 -26.85
N GLY A 78 1.88 -8.06 -26.46
CA GLY A 78 2.71 -6.97 -27.01
C GLY A 78 2.33 -5.56 -26.55
N ASP A 79 1.41 -5.42 -25.60
CA ASP A 79 1.10 -4.15 -24.95
C ASP A 79 2.19 -3.79 -23.92
N TYR A 80 2.63 -2.53 -23.89
CA TYR A 80 3.78 -2.16 -23.03
C TYR A 80 3.47 -2.20 -21.53
N GLU A 81 2.20 -2.12 -21.12
CA GLU A 81 1.77 -2.19 -19.72
C GLU A 81 1.23 -3.57 -19.36
N TYR A 82 0.54 -4.21 -20.31
CA TYR A 82 -0.29 -5.39 -20.04
C TYR A 82 0.17 -6.67 -20.76
N ASP A 83 1.35 -6.70 -21.38
CA ASP A 83 1.96 -7.95 -21.83
C ASP A 83 2.41 -8.81 -20.64
N LEU A 84 2.35 -10.12 -20.78
CA LEU A 84 2.70 -11.08 -19.73
C LEU A 84 3.65 -12.16 -20.27
N PRO A 85 4.64 -12.59 -19.47
CA PRO A 85 5.45 -13.76 -19.80
C PRO A 85 4.58 -15.02 -19.94
N GLN A 86 4.77 -15.78 -21.02
CA GLN A 86 3.99 -17.01 -21.28
C GLN A 86 4.02 -17.99 -20.10
N ARG A 87 5.17 -18.12 -19.43
CA ARG A 87 5.32 -18.97 -18.24
C ARG A 87 4.32 -18.61 -17.13
N LEU A 88 4.07 -17.33 -16.90
CA LEU A 88 3.12 -16.88 -15.86
C LEU A 88 1.69 -17.29 -16.21
N ILE A 89 1.32 -17.17 -17.49
CA ILE A 89 0.03 -17.60 -18.02
C ILE A 89 -0.13 -19.12 -17.85
N ASP A 90 0.88 -19.90 -18.26
CA ASP A 90 0.85 -21.36 -18.20
C ASP A 90 0.73 -21.87 -16.75
N LEU A 91 1.47 -21.26 -15.81
CA LEU A 91 1.39 -21.61 -14.39
C LEU A 91 0.00 -21.29 -13.82
N ASN A 92 -0.62 -20.18 -14.24
CA ASN A 92 -1.97 -19.82 -13.84
C ASN A 92 -3.01 -20.82 -14.39
N GLU A 93 -2.91 -21.18 -15.67
CA GLU A 93 -3.81 -22.15 -16.31
C GLU A 93 -3.76 -23.52 -15.64
N LYS A 94 -2.55 -23.99 -15.32
CA LYS A 94 -2.32 -25.29 -14.66
C LYS A 94 -2.56 -25.28 -13.15
N ARG A 95 -2.84 -24.10 -12.57
CA ARG A 95 -2.97 -23.90 -11.12
C ARG A 95 -1.74 -24.39 -10.34
N GLU A 96 -0.55 -24.19 -10.90
CA GLU A 96 0.73 -24.58 -10.29
C GLU A 96 1.15 -23.57 -9.21
N TYR A 97 0.41 -23.58 -8.11
CA TYR A 97 0.55 -22.60 -7.01
C TYR A 97 1.32 -23.13 -5.81
N GLY A 98 1.49 -24.44 -5.70
CA GLY A 98 2.09 -25.07 -4.53
C GLY A 98 1.39 -24.67 -3.23
N ARG A 99 2.18 -24.39 -2.18
CA ARG A 99 1.66 -24.00 -0.85
C ARG A 99 1.14 -22.56 -0.76
N TYR A 100 1.31 -21.75 -1.81
CA TYR A 100 0.98 -20.32 -1.81
C TYR A 100 -0.44 -20.04 -2.28
N GLY A 101 -1.07 -21.03 -2.94
CA GLY A 101 -2.47 -20.93 -3.36
C GLY A 101 -3.42 -20.80 -2.18
N SER A 102 -4.52 -20.08 -2.39
CA SER A 102 -5.66 -20.04 -1.48
C SER A 102 -6.30 -21.43 -1.34
N PRO A 103 -6.91 -21.76 -0.20
CA PRO A 103 -7.77 -22.95 -0.05
C PRO A 103 -8.85 -23.07 -1.13
N ASP A 104 -9.31 -21.95 -1.68
CA ASP A 104 -10.32 -21.91 -2.75
C ASP A 104 -9.73 -22.12 -4.16
N GLY A 105 -8.43 -22.40 -4.27
CA GLY A 105 -7.78 -22.78 -5.54
C GLY A 105 -7.32 -21.62 -6.43
N TYR A 106 -7.24 -20.39 -5.91
CA TYR A 106 -6.70 -19.22 -6.63
C TYR A 106 -5.35 -18.77 -6.07
N MET A 107 -4.53 -18.10 -6.88
CA MET A 107 -3.32 -17.41 -6.42
C MET A 107 -3.68 -15.97 -6.03
N PRO A 108 -3.56 -15.58 -4.75
CA PRO A 108 -3.69 -14.17 -4.33
C PRO A 108 -2.56 -13.33 -4.93
N VAL A 109 -2.82 -12.05 -5.24
CA VAL A 109 -1.80 -11.15 -5.82
C VAL A 109 -1.62 -9.91 -4.94
N CYS A 110 -2.67 -9.11 -4.78
CA CYS A 110 -2.66 -7.94 -3.90
C CYS A 110 -3.86 -7.96 -2.97
N PHE A 111 -3.75 -7.20 -1.88
CA PHE A 111 -4.86 -6.90 -0.99
C PHE A 111 -4.83 -5.44 -0.55
N ILE A 112 -5.96 -4.97 0.00
CA ILE A 112 -6.10 -3.61 0.52
C ILE A 112 -6.42 -3.57 2.01
N THR A 113 -5.97 -2.49 2.65
CA THR A 113 -6.22 -2.18 4.07
C THR A 113 -6.60 -0.72 4.25
N ASN A 114 -7.17 -0.31 5.39
CA ASN A 114 -7.38 1.11 5.73
C ASN A 114 -6.22 1.71 6.54
N ASN A 115 -5.00 1.25 6.31
CA ASN A 115 -3.82 1.89 6.88
C ASN A 115 -3.59 3.28 6.23
N ASP A 116 -3.37 4.29 7.06
CA ASP A 116 -3.01 5.64 6.61
C ASP A 116 -1.56 5.70 6.14
N ILE A 117 -1.35 5.94 4.84
CA ILE A 117 -0.05 5.94 4.16
C ILE A 117 0.12 7.17 3.27
N THR A 118 1.37 7.53 2.98
CA THR A 118 1.73 8.56 2.01
C THR A 118 3.04 8.21 1.28
N GLY A 119 3.54 9.11 0.45
CA GLY A 119 4.86 9.00 -0.18
C GLY A 119 5.94 8.75 0.87
N GLY A 120 6.74 7.69 0.67
CA GLY A 120 7.75 7.23 1.62
C GLY A 120 7.39 5.90 2.31
N ASN A 121 6.12 5.47 2.25
CA ASN A 121 5.70 4.16 2.75
C ASN A 121 5.97 2.99 1.79
N SER A 122 6.39 3.22 0.55
CA SER A 122 6.68 2.17 -0.43
C SER A 122 7.71 1.17 0.12
N GLY A 123 7.36 -0.12 0.11
CA GLY A 123 8.16 -1.21 0.68
C GLY A 123 7.93 -1.46 2.17
N SER A 124 7.01 -0.75 2.83
CA SER A 124 6.73 -0.97 4.26
C SER A 124 6.17 -2.38 4.49
N PRO A 125 6.63 -3.08 5.55
CA PRO A 125 6.07 -4.37 5.92
C PRO A 125 4.65 -4.21 6.47
N VAL A 126 3.72 -5.01 5.93
CA VAL A 126 2.37 -5.17 6.51
C VAL A 126 2.38 -6.44 7.34
N ILE A 127 2.14 -6.31 8.64
CA ILE A 127 2.23 -7.40 9.61
C ILE A 127 0.87 -7.73 10.23
N ASN A 128 0.64 -9.00 10.55
CA ASN A 128 -0.57 -9.43 11.25
C ASN A 128 -0.49 -9.20 12.77
N GLY A 129 -1.53 -9.59 13.51
CA GLY A 129 -1.60 -9.44 14.97
C GLY A 129 -0.56 -10.22 15.77
N ASN A 130 0.15 -11.16 15.14
CA ASN A 130 1.25 -11.93 15.73
C ASN A 130 2.64 -11.36 15.36
N GLY A 131 2.70 -10.29 14.56
CA GLY A 131 3.95 -9.71 14.09
C GLY A 131 4.56 -10.44 12.89
N GLU A 132 3.79 -11.26 12.18
CA GLU A 132 4.25 -12.00 10.99
C GLU A 132 3.96 -11.18 9.72
N LEU A 133 4.89 -11.19 8.76
CA LEU A 133 4.76 -10.46 7.49
C LEU A 133 3.68 -11.09 6.62
N ILE A 134 2.69 -10.29 6.21
CA ILE A 134 1.59 -10.73 5.33
C ILE A 134 1.55 -9.99 3.99
N GLY A 135 2.27 -8.88 3.86
CA GLY A 135 2.37 -8.16 2.60
C GLY A 135 3.37 -7.02 2.63
N LEU A 136 3.53 -6.38 1.48
CA LEU A 136 4.40 -5.22 1.30
C LEU A 136 3.58 -4.08 0.70
N ALA A 137 3.49 -2.96 1.41
CA ALA A 137 2.78 -1.78 0.93
C ALA A 137 3.53 -1.17 -0.26
N PHE A 138 2.81 -0.81 -1.32
CA PHE A 138 3.44 -0.19 -2.49
C PHE A 138 2.70 1.02 -3.03
N ASP A 139 1.39 1.17 -2.76
CA ASP A 139 0.60 2.29 -3.28
C ASP A 139 -0.64 2.61 -2.43
N GLY A 140 -1.29 3.72 -2.73
CA GLY A 140 -2.64 4.07 -2.27
C GLY A 140 -3.66 4.01 -3.42
N ASN A 141 -4.94 3.80 -3.11
CA ASN A 141 -5.98 3.86 -4.14
C ASN A 141 -6.25 5.30 -4.61
N TRP A 142 -7.00 5.42 -5.71
CA TRP A 142 -7.34 6.69 -6.33
C TRP A 142 -8.03 7.67 -5.36
N GLU A 143 -8.96 7.17 -4.55
CA GLU A 143 -9.70 7.97 -3.57
C GLU A 143 -8.81 8.48 -2.41
N ALA A 144 -7.60 7.92 -2.25
CA ALA A 144 -6.62 8.34 -1.24
C ALA A 144 -5.72 9.50 -1.66
N MET A 145 -5.92 10.09 -2.85
CA MET A 145 -5.16 11.28 -3.28
C MET A 145 -5.28 12.48 -2.31
N THR A 146 -6.34 12.54 -1.51
CA THR A 146 -6.55 13.57 -0.48
C THR A 146 -5.90 13.24 0.87
N GLY A 147 -5.30 12.06 1.04
CA GLY A 147 -4.77 11.54 2.30
C GLY A 147 -3.74 12.44 2.99
N ASN A 148 -2.99 13.22 2.21
CA ASN A 148 -2.04 14.20 2.75
C ASN A 148 -2.68 15.42 3.43
N ILE A 149 -4.01 15.57 3.31
CA ILE A 149 -4.77 16.68 3.88
C ILE A 149 -5.80 16.14 4.88
N ALA A 150 -6.53 15.09 4.50
CA ALA A 150 -7.54 14.48 5.33
C ALA A 150 -7.61 12.96 5.08
N PHE A 151 -7.64 12.22 6.18
CA PHE A 151 -7.88 10.79 6.15
C PHE A 151 -9.38 10.50 6.06
N GLU A 152 -9.80 9.73 5.07
CA GLU A 152 -11.21 9.35 4.81
C GLU A 152 -11.37 7.83 5.00
N PRO A 153 -11.81 7.36 6.18
CA PRO A 153 -11.77 5.94 6.54
C PRO A 153 -12.56 5.02 5.60
N ASP A 154 -13.64 5.53 5.02
CA ASP A 154 -14.55 4.74 4.18
C ASP A 154 -13.98 4.50 2.78
N LEU A 155 -13.10 5.38 2.30
CA LEU A 155 -12.62 5.39 0.92
C LEU A 155 -11.12 5.09 0.79
N GLN A 156 -10.28 5.55 1.71
CA GLN A 156 -8.83 5.44 1.56
C GLN A 156 -8.33 4.04 1.86
N ARG A 157 -7.51 3.51 0.97
CA ARG A 157 -6.96 2.17 1.06
C ARG A 157 -5.48 2.16 0.72
N CYS A 158 -4.70 1.52 1.58
CA CYS A 158 -3.32 1.11 1.29
C CYS A 158 -3.34 -0.18 0.48
N ILE A 159 -2.66 -0.17 -0.66
CA ILE A 159 -2.51 -1.29 -1.58
C ILE A 159 -1.18 -2.00 -1.25
N SER A 160 -1.29 -3.31 -1.03
CA SER A 160 -0.17 -4.17 -0.68
C SER A 160 -0.12 -5.41 -1.56
N VAL A 161 1.08 -5.87 -1.91
CA VAL A 161 1.26 -7.18 -2.54
C VAL A 161 1.14 -8.26 -1.45
N ASP A 162 0.42 -9.34 -1.75
CA ASP A 162 0.28 -10.49 -0.85
C ASP A 162 1.62 -11.23 -0.75
N ILE A 163 2.08 -11.52 0.47
CA ILE A 163 3.37 -12.18 0.66
C ILE A 163 3.41 -13.56 0.00
N ARG A 164 2.27 -14.24 -0.13
CA ARG A 164 2.17 -15.53 -0.84
C ARG A 164 2.51 -15.39 -2.31
N TYR A 165 2.11 -14.28 -2.95
CA TYR A 165 2.47 -14.01 -4.33
C TYR A 165 3.96 -13.76 -4.49
N VAL A 166 4.56 -12.99 -3.58
CA VAL A 166 6.01 -12.73 -3.57
C VAL A 166 6.79 -14.05 -3.44
N LEU A 167 6.43 -14.89 -2.48
CA LEU A 167 7.07 -16.19 -2.28
C LEU A 167 6.85 -17.13 -3.46
N TRP A 168 5.66 -17.16 -4.05
CA TRP A 168 5.38 -17.95 -5.26
C TRP A 168 6.21 -17.48 -6.46
N VAL A 169 6.41 -16.17 -6.63
CA VAL A 169 7.27 -15.62 -7.68
C VAL A 169 8.73 -16.04 -7.47
N ILE A 170 9.22 -16.01 -6.23
CA ILE A 170 10.59 -16.44 -5.90
C ILE A 170 10.76 -17.94 -6.16
N ASP A 171 9.86 -18.76 -5.61
CA ASP A 171 9.98 -20.21 -5.62
C ASP A 171 9.60 -20.82 -6.98
N ILE A 172 8.33 -20.72 -7.36
CA ILE A 172 7.77 -21.48 -8.49
C ILE A 172 8.06 -20.77 -9.82
N TYR A 173 7.81 -19.46 -9.90
CA TYR A 173 8.01 -18.74 -11.15
C TYR A 173 9.49 -18.64 -11.50
N SER A 174 10.33 -18.22 -10.55
CA SER A 174 11.76 -17.95 -10.76
C SER A 174 12.67 -19.16 -10.50
N GLY A 175 12.20 -20.20 -9.81
CA GLY A 175 13.03 -21.35 -9.45
C GLY A 175 14.08 -21.03 -8.38
N ALA A 176 13.91 -19.96 -7.62
CA ALA A 176 14.85 -19.46 -6.62
C ALA A 176 14.48 -19.87 -5.19
N GLY A 177 13.96 -21.09 -5.02
CA GLY A 177 13.53 -21.63 -3.73
C GLY A 177 14.61 -21.62 -2.63
N TYR A 178 15.90 -21.57 -2.99
CA TYR A 178 17.00 -21.45 -2.03
C TYR A 178 16.93 -20.15 -1.19
N LEU A 179 16.25 -19.10 -1.67
CA LEU A 179 16.03 -17.88 -0.87
C LEU A 179 15.03 -18.10 0.26
N LEU A 180 14.14 -19.09 0.13
CA LEU A 180 13.14 -19.40 1.16
C LEU A 180 13.79 -20.15 2.34
N ASP A 181 14.90 -20.86 2.09
CA ASP A 181 15.67 -21.53 3.14
C ASP A 181 16.32 -20.51 4.12
N GLU A 182 16.45 -19.25 3.69
CA GLU A 182 16.93 -18.14 4.54
C GLU A 182 15.81 -17.51 5.40
N MET A 183 14.55 -17.87 5.16
CA MET A 183 13.37 -17.26 5.80
C MET A 183 12.75 -18.17 6.87
N ASP A 184 12.21 -17.58 7.95
CA ASP A 184 11.36 -18.28 8.91
C ASP A 184 9.88 -18.19 8.46
N ILE A 185 9.43 -19.20 7.72
CA ILE A 185 8.06 -19.25 7.16
C ILE A 185 7.13 -19.99 8.12
N ARG A 186 6.24 -19.25 8.76
CA ARG A 186 5.19 -19.78 9.65
C ARG A 186 4.11 -20.52 8.86
N GLN A 187 3.49 -21.52 9.50
CA GLN A 187 2.47 -22.41 8.91
C GLN A 187 1.07 -21.93 9.25
#